data_AF-A0A925X1Y3-F1
#
_entry.id   AF-A0A925X1Y3-F1
#
_cell.length_a   1.000
_cell.length_b   1.000
_cell.length_c   1.000
_cell.angle_alpha   90.00
_cell.angle_beta   90.00
_cell.angle_gamma   90.00
#
_symmetry.space_group_name_H-M   'P 1'
#
loop_
_entity.id
_entity.type
_entity.pdbx_description
1 polymer ?
#
loop_
_entity_poly.entity_id
_entity_poly.type
_entity_poly.pdbx_seq_one_letter_code
_entity_poly.pdbx_strand_id
1 'polypeptide(L)'
;MMHRLTLIILGVAICYAMVGCKSAAEHTDERRQELLRIYPPGRTTREDVRKKWDEPLPHRPYPSYYAATRPAGGWESFDLPGVRERALNSERRTGQPVASLERYFGPDFHHFFGLNYAWYYYDVADKVVDVDWQFASD
;
A
#
# COMPACT_ATOMS: atom_id res chain seq x y z
N MET A 1 48.88 -1.55 4.64
CA MET A 1 48.02 -0.48 5.19
C MET A 1 46.77 -0.23 4.34
N MET A 2 46.81 -0.39 3.01
CA MET A 2 45.64 -0.21 2.10
C MET A 2 44.44 -1.15 2.35
N HIS A 3 44.63 -2.41 2.78
CA HIS A 3 43.51 -3.35 2.99
C HIS A 3 42.60 -3.02 4.18
N ARG A 4 43.08 -2.23 5.15
CA ARG A 4 42.27 -1.82 6.31
C ARG A 4 41.31 -0.68 5.97
N LEU A 5 41.66 0.18 5.01
CA LEU A 5 40.82 1.30 4.58
C LEU A 5 39.62 0.81 3.76
N THR A 6 39.82 -0.20 2.91
CA THR A 6 38.76 -0.79 2.07
C THR A 6 37.67 -1.48 2.90
N LEU A 7 38.05 -2.17 3.98
CA LEU A 7 37.11 -2.82 4.90
C LEU A 7 36.26 -1.82 5.69
N ILE A 8 36.83 -0.66 6.06
CA ILE A 8 36.10 0.40 6.77
C ILE A 8 35.08 1.05 5.83
N ILE A 9 35.47 1.36 4.59
CA ILE A 9 34.55 1.97 3.60
C ILE A 9 33.40 1.01 3.24
N LEU A 10 33.69 -0.28 3.07
CA LEU A 10 32.68 -1.30 2.80
C LEU A 10 31.73 -1.48 3.98
N GLY A 11 32.25 -1.49 5.21
CA GLY A 11 31.43 -1.57 6.43
C GLY A 11 30.52 -0.37 6.62
N VAL A 12 31.01 0.85 6.35
CA VAL A 12 30.20 2.08 6.42
C VAL A 12 29.09 2.08 5.36
N ALA A 13 29.38 1.66 4.13
CA ALA A 13 28.36 1.58 3.06
C ALA A 13 27.22 0.60 3.38
N ILE A 14 27.54 -0.55 4.00
CA ILE A 14 26.52 -1.53 4.45
C ILE A 14 25.65 -0.95 5.57
N CYS A 15 26.26 -0.23 6.52
CA CYS A 15 25.50 0.43 7.60
C CYS A 15 24.55 1.52 7.07
N TYR A 16 24.98 2.34 6.09
CA TYR A 16 24.11 3.36 5.48
C TYR A 16 22.95 2.76 4.68
N ALA A 17 23.19 1.66 3.95
CA ALA A 17 22.13 0.96 3.22
C ALA A 17 21.04 0.39 4.17
N MET A 18 21.45 -0.13 5.34
CA MET A 18 20.48 -0.66 6.32
C MET A 18 19.68 0.44 7.03
N VAL A 19 20.24 1.64 7.23
CA VAL A 19 19.51 2.78 7.80
C VAL A 19 18.47 3.34 6.82
N GLY A 20 18.81 3.41 5.53
CA GLY A 20 17.89 3.89 4.49
C GLY A 20 16.67 2.97 4.27
N CYS A 21 16.84 1.65 4.33
CA CYS A 21 15.70 0.71 4.23
C CYS A 21 14.78 0.76 5.46
N LYS A 22 15.33 1.06 6.64
CA LYS A 22 14.54 1.11 7.87
C LYS A 22 13.61 2.32 7.92
N SER A 23 14.06 3.49 7.45
CA SER A 23 13.21 4.69 7.47
C SER A 23 12.03 4.61 6.49
N ALA A 24 12.22 4.04 5.29
CA ALA A 24 11.15 3.90 4.30
C ALA A 24 10.01 2.96 4.77
N ALA A 25 10.39 1.83 5.38
CA ALA A 25 9.42 0.88 5.94
C ALA A 25 8.66 1.48 7.13
N GLU A 26 9.36 2.17 8.03
CA GLU A 26 8.77 2.83 9.20
C GLU A 26 7.74 3.90 8.78
N HIS A 27 8.07 4.72 7.78
CA HIS A 27 7.11 5.69 7.23
C HIS A 27 5.89 5.03 6.58
N THR A 28 6.06 3.93 5.85
CA THR A 28 4.93 3.21 5.22
C THR A 28 3.98 2.65 6.27
N ASP A 29 4.52 2.08 7.35
CA ASP A 29 3.72 1.54 8.45
C ASP A 29 2.99 2.65 9.23
N GLU A 30 3.66 3.76 9.55
CA GLU A 30 3.03 4.93 10.17
C GLU A 30 1.84 5.45 9.34
N ARG A 31 2.02 5.54 8.01
CA ARG A 31 0.96 5.96 7.08
C ARG A 31 -0.20 5.01 7.06
N ARG A 32 0.08 3.71 7.01
CA ARG A 32 -0.96 2.69 7.09
C ARG A 32 -1.75 2.83 8.38
N GLN A 33 -1.10 3.06 9.53
CA GLN A 33 -1.81 3.25 10.80
C GLN A 33 -2.68 4.51 10.80
N GLU A 34 -2.23 5.60 10.19
CA GLU A 34 -3.04 6.81 10.02
C GLU A 34 -4.29 6.54 9.15
N LEU A 35 -4.11 5.88 8.01
CA LEU A 35 -5.23 5.48 7.15
C LEU A 35 -6.21 4.55 7.87
N LEU A 36 -5.75 3.62 8.70
CA LEU A 36 -6.63 2.74 9.49
C LEU A 36 -7.46 3.49 10.52
N ARG A 37 -6.97 4.62 11.05
CA ARG A 37 -7.78 5.48 11.93
C ARG A 37 -8.88 6.22 11.17
N ILE A 38 -8.58 6.63 9.93
CA ILE A 38 -9.53 7.34 9.05
C ILE A 38 -10.56 6.37 8.48
N TYR A 39 -10.15 5.15 8.13
CA TYR A 39 -10.96 4.12 7.52
C TYR A 39 -10.95 2.84 8.38
N PRO A 40 -11.63 2.83 9.54
CA PRO A 40 -11.61 1.68 10.44
C PRO A 40 -12.12 0.40 9.76
N PRO A 41 -11.39 -0.73 9.87
CA PRO A 41 -11.82 -2.01 9.31
C PRO A 41 -13.16 -2.50 9.86
N GLY A 42 -13.93 -3.19 9.04
CA GLY A 42 -15.28 -3.72 9.35
C GLY A 42 -16.37 -2.65 9.50
N ARG A 43 -16.01 -1.36 9.61
CA ARG A 43 -16.96 -0.24 9.73
C ARG A 43 -17.13 0.49 8.41
N THR A 44 -16.01 0.92 7.83
CA THR A 44 -15.95 1.71 6.60
C THR A 44 -16.37 0.87 5.39
N THR A 45 -17.33 1.34 4.61
CA THR A 45 -17.71 0.70 3.34
C THR A 45 -16.82 1.13 2.19
N ARG A 46 -16.83 0.36 1.10
CA ARG A 46 -16.30 0.81 -0.19
C ARG A 46 -16.91 2.13 -0.62
N GLU A 47 -18.22 2.31 -0.45
CA GLU A 47 -18.90 3.56 -0.81
C GLU A 47 -18.38 4.77 -0.03
N ASP A 48 -18.12 4.62 1.28
CA ASP A 48 -17.55 5.69 2.11
C ASP A 48 -16.16 6.11 1.60
N VAL A 49 -15.32 5.14 1.22
CA VAL A 49 -14.00 5.40 0.61
C VAL A 49 -14.17 6.17 -0.69
N ARG A 50 -15.01 5.67 -1.61
CA ARG A 50 -15.27 6.29 -2.92
C ARG A 50 -15.77 7.72 -2.79
N LYS A 51 -16.70 7.96 -1.86
CA LYS A 51 -17.25 9.30 -1.58
C LYS A 51 -16.16 10.25 -1.10
N LYS A 52 -15.22 9.78 -0.28
CA LYS A 52 -14.12 10.62 0.22
C LYS A 52 -13.11 10.99 -0.87
N TRP A 53 -12.92 10.11 -1.86
CA TRP A 53 -12.09 10.39 -3.03
C TRP A 53 -12.79 11.26 -4.10
N ASP A 54 -14.02 11.72 -3.84
CA ASP A 54 -14.79 12.67 -4.66
C ASP A 54 -14.92 12.28 -6.14
N GLU A 55 -15.34 11.04 -6.40
CA GLU A 55 -15.39 10.53 -7.77
C GLU A 55 -16.71 9.81 -8.12
N PRO A 56 -17.25 10.05 -9.33
CA PRO A 56 -17.75 8.98 -10.18
C PRO A 56 -16.55 8.26 -10.82
N LEU A 57 -16.03 7.24 -10.13
CA LEU A 57 -14.77 6.51 -10.41
C LEU A 57 -14.58 5.79 -11.75
N PRO A 58 -15.61 5.34 -12.51
CA PRO A 58 -15.36 4.53 -13.70
C PRO A 58 -14.67 5.28 -14.86
N HIS A 59 -14.41 6.58 -14.72
CA HIS A 59 -13.92 7.43 -15.81
C HIS A 59 -12.45 7.89 -15.69
N ARG A 60 -11.75 7.64 -14.57
CA ARG A 60 -10.33 8.00 -14.47
C ARG A 60 -9.45 6.87 -15.01
N PRO A 61 -8.64 7.11 -16.06
CA PRO A 61 -7.78 6.08 -16.61
C PRO A 61 -6.65 5.74 -15.64
N TYR A 62 -6.14 4.51 -15.76
CA TYR A 62 -4.86 4.14 -15.20
C TYR A 62 -3.78 5.18 -15.60
N PRO A 63 -2.93 5.64 -14.67
CA PRO A 63 -2.64 5.07 -13.36
C PRO A 63 -3.48 5.60 -12.19
N SER A 64 -4.43 6.51 -12.42
CA SER A 64 -5.10 7.24 -11.33
C SER A 64 -6.06 6.38 -10.49
N TYR A 65 -6.66 5.36 -11.10
CA TYR A 65 -7.52 4.40 -10.43
C TYR A 65 -7.19 2.97 -10.88
N TYR A 66 -7.32 2.02 -9.98
CA TYR A 66 -7.24 0.59 -10.29
C TYR A 66 -8.18 -0.18 -9.37
N ALA A 67 -8.84 -1.22 -9.90
CA ALA A 67 -9.66 -2.11 -9.10
C ALA A 67 -9.49 -3.55 -9.59
N ALA A 68 -9.55 -4.50 -8.65
CA ALA A 68 -9.52 -5.92 -8.94
C ALA A 68 -10.39 -6.69 -7.96
N THR A 69 -10.98 -7.79 -8.45
CA THR A 69 -11.73 -8.74 -7.62
C THR A 69 -10.94 -10.04 -7.54
N ARG A 70 -11.07 -10.74 -6.41
CA ARG A 70 -10.41 -12.03 -6.18
C ARG A 70 -10.81 -13.02 -7.30
N PRO A 71 -9.84 -13.62 -8.01
CA PRO A 71 -10.12 -14.69 -8.97
C PRO A 71 -10.69 -15.93 -8.28
N ALA A 72 -11.36 -16.79 -9.05
CA ALA A 72 -11.84 -18.08 -8.55
C ALA A 72 -10.70 -18.96 -7.99
N GLY A 73 -9.50 -18.88 -8.57
CA GLY A 73 -8.29 -19.57 -8.10
C GLY A 73 -7.57 -18.89 -6.93
N GLY A 74 -8.14 -17.83 -6.34
CA GLY A 74 -7.50 -17.03 -5.30
C GLY A 74 -6.53 -15.98 -5.83
N TRP A 75 -5.97 -15.18 -4.92
CA TRP A 75 -5.04 -14.10 -5.28
C TRP A 75 -3.72 -14.63 -5.84
N GLU A 76 -3.31 -15.83 -5.45
CA GLU A 76 -2.13 -16.53 -5.96
C GLU A 76 -2.14 -16.69 -7.48
N SER A 77 -3.34 -16.87 -8.04
CA SER A 77 -3.60 -17.01 -9.48
C SER A 77 -3.72 -15.67 -10.24
N PHE A 78 -3.61 -14.53 -9.56
CA PHE A 78 -3.76 -13.22 -10.20
C PHE A 78 -2.51 -12.88 -11.04
N ASP A 79 -2.73 -12.46 -12.29
CA ASP A 79 -1.66 -12.32 -13.29
C ASP A 79 -0.69 -11.17 -13.04
N LEU A 80 -1.09 -10.14 -12.29
CA LEU A 80 -0.22 -9.00 -11.95
C LEU A 80 0.48 -9.24 -10.61
N PRO A 81 1.81 -9.51 -10.59
CA PRO A 81 2.52 -9.90 -9.37
C PRO A 81 2.41 -8.87 -8.24
N GLY A 82 2.50 -7.57 -8.56
CA GLY A 82 2.40 -6.50 -7.56
C GLY A 82 1.01 -6.39 -6.92
N VAL A 83 -0.06 -6.67 -7.67
CA VAL A 83 -1.42 -6.69 -7.13
C VAL A 83 -1.64 -7.94 -6.27
N ARG A 84 -1.17 -9.09 -6.76
CA ARG A 84 -1.18 -10.35 -6.03
C ARG A 84 -0.48 -10.23 -4.67
N GLU A 85 0.76 -9.74 -4.65
CA GLU A 85 1.52 -9.61 -3.41
C GLU A 85 0.84 -8.67 -2.42
N ARG A 86 0.31 -7.54 -2.89
CA ARG A 86 -0.43 -6.60 -2.04
C ARG A 86 -1.65 -7.24 -1.38
N ALA A 87 -2.47 -7.95 -2.15
CA ALA A 87 -3.63 -8.66 -1.61
C ALA A 87 -3.21 -9.72 -0.57
N LEU A 88 -2.23 -10.57 -0.91
CA LEU A 88 -1.73 -11.62 -0.01
C LEU A 88 -1.07 -11.05 1.26
N ASN A 89 -0.40 -9.90 1.17
CA ASN A 89 0.19 -9.21 2.31
C ASN A 89 -0.90 -8.66 3.24
N SER A 90 -1.97 -8.09 2.69
CA SER A 90 -3.16 -7.69 3.46
C SER A 90 -3.77 -8.89 4.21
N GLU A 91 -3.99 -10.01 3.52
CA GLU A 91 -4.53 -11.23 4.15
C GLU A 91 -3.61 -11.75 5.26
N ARG A 92 -2.29 -11.74 5.06
CA ARG A 92 -1.31 -12.16 6.07
C ARG A 92 -1.31 -11.23 7.29
N ARG A 93 -1.41 -9.92 7.10
CA ARG A 93 -1.42 -8.93 8.20
C ARG A 93 -2.68 -9.00 9.03
N THR A 94 -3.83 -9.21 8.40
CA THR A 94 -5.14 -9.11 9.05
C THR A 94 -5.73 -10.45 9.46
N GLY A 95 -5.26 -11.56 8.86
CA GLY A 95 -5.88 -12.88 8.97
C GLY A 95 -7.26 -12.96 8.32
N GLN A 96 -7.65 -11.95 7.52
CA GLN A 96 -8.96 -11.87 6.87
C GLN A 96 -8.84 -12.03 5.37
N PRO A 97 -9.78 -12.72 4.71
CA PRO A 97 -9.80 -12.84 3.27
C PRO A 97 -10.15 -11.51 2.60
N VAL A 98 -9.39 -11.16 1.55
CA VAL A 98 -9.68 -10.02 0.69
C VAL A 98 -10.52 -10.52 -0.49
N ALA A 99 -11.72 -9.96 -0.66
CA ALA A 99 -12.59 -10.27 -1.78
C ALA A 99 -12.28 -9.38 -3.00
N SER A 100 -11.81 -8.16 -2.77
CA SER A 100 -11.47 -7.19 -3.82
C SER A 100 -10.57 -6.10 -3.27
N LEU A 101 -10.02 -5.29 -4.17
CA LEU A 101 -9.20 -4.14 -3.82
C LEU A 101 -9.42 -2.98 -4.78
N GLU A 102 -9.13 -1.79 -4.29
CA GLU A 102 -9.10 -0.55 -5.08
C GLU A 102 -7.84 0.26 -4.75
N ARG A 103 -7.32 0.96 -5.74
CA ARG A 103 -6.21 1.90 -5.61
C ARG A 103 -6.65 3.26 -6.07
N TYR A 104 -6.34 4.27 -5.28
CA TYR A 104 -6.62 5.67 -5.56
C TYR A 104 -5.31 6.44 -5.64
N PHE A 105 -5.27 7.40 -6.55
CA PHE A 105 -4.15 8.33 -6.70
C PHE A 105 -4.57 9.74 -6.30
N GLY A 106 -3.77 10.38 -5.47
CA GLY A 106 -3.96 11.80 -5.18
C GLY A 106 -3.00 12.33 -4.13
N PRO A 107 -3.25 13.54 -3.63
CA PRO A 107 -2.41 14.13 -2.59
C PRO A 107 -2.53 13.33 -1.31
N ASP A 108 -1.42 13.21 -0.57
CA ASP A 108 -1.50 12.76 0.82
C ASP A 108 -2.06 13.96 1.59
N PHE A 109 -3.38 14.02 1.77
CA PHE A 109 -4.11 15.17 2.32
C PHE A 109 -3.62 15.64 3.71
N HIS A 110 -2.61 14.98 4.28
CA HIS A 110 -1.92 15.32 5.52
C HIS A 110 -0.52 15.93 5.34
N HIS A 111 0.17 15.71 4.21
CA HIS A 111 1.53 16.20 3.99
C HIS A 111 1.65 16.93 2.66
N PHE A 112 2.10 18.18 2.72
CA PHE A 112 2.13 19.14 1.61
C PHE A 112 3.01 18.75 0.40
N PHE A 113 3.70 17.61 0.40
CA PHE A 113 4.64 17.22 -0.66
C PHE A 113 4.56 15.72 -0.97
N GLY A 114 3.58 15.30 -1.78
CA GLY A 114 3.60 13.97 -2.38
C GLY A 114 2.28 13.51 -2.97
N LEU A 115 2.32 13.06 -4.22
CA LEU A 115 1.26 12.22 -4.79
C LEU A 115 1.50 10.80 -4.31
N ASN A 116 0.44 10.11 -3.90
CA ASN A 116 0.52 8.75 -3.37
C ASN A 116 -0.50 7.84 -4.04
N TYR A 117 -0.24 6.55 -3.92
CA TYR A 117 -1.23 5.51 -4.14
C TYR A 117 -1.72 4.98 -2.80
N ALA A 118 -3.02 5.15 -2.54
CA ALA A 118 -3.71 4.54 -1.40
C ALA A 118 -4.46 3.30 -1.89
N TRP A 119 -4.13 2.15 -1.30
CA TRP A 119 -4.79 0.88 -1.57
C TRP A 119 -5.77 0.57 -0.44
N TYR A 120 -6.94 0.07 -0.82
CA TYR A 120 -8.00 -0.36 0.07
C TYR A 120 -8.37 -1.78 -0.28
N TYR A 121 -8.48 -2.63 0.73
CA TYR A 121 -8.82 -4.03 0.57
C TYR A 121 -10.17 -4.26 1.25
N TYR A 122 -11.05 -4.99 0.57
CA TYR A 122 -12.43 -5.17 1.02
C TYR A 122 -12.77 -6.64 1.22
N ASP A 123 -13.63 -6.92 2.19
CA ASP A 123 -14.27 -8.22 2.35
C ASP A 123 -15.45 -8.40 1.36
N VAL A 124 -16.14 -9.54 1.48
CA VAL A 124 -17.32 -9.88 0.68
C VAL A 124 -18.55 -9.02 0.99
N ALA A 125 -18.54 -8.28 2.10
CA ALA A 125 -19.59 -7.34 2.49
C ALA A 125 -19.24 -5.89 2.10
N ASP A 126 -18.22 -5.71 1.24
CA ASP A 126 -17.70 -4.43 0.80
C ASP A 126 -17.26 -3.52 1.97
N LYS A 127 -16.77 -4.11 3.06
CA LYS A 127 -16.15 -3.38 4.17
C LYS A 127 -14.64 -3.42 4.06
N VAL A 128 -13.99 -2.32 4.44
CA VAL A 128 -12.53 -2.25 4.51
C VAL A 128 -12.03 -3.32 5.49
N VAL A 129 -11.05 -4.12 5.08
CA VAL A 129 -10.31 -5.06 5.94
C VAL A 129 -8.90 -4.57 6.24
N ASP A 130 -8.29 -3.89 5.27
CA ASP A 130 -6.97 -3.32 5.38
C ASP A 130 -6.83 -2.11 4.46
N VAL A 131 -5.74 -1.38 4.65
CA VAL A 131 -5.27 -0.30 3.77
C VAL A 131 -3.77 -0.40 3.61
N ASP A 132 -3.24 0.17 2.53
CA ASP A 132 -1.81 0.23 2.27
C ASP A 132 -1.49 1.52 1.51
N TRP A 133 -0.24 1.95 1.57
CA TRP A 133 0.20 3.24 1.08
C TRP A 133 1.52 3.11 0.32
N GLN A 134 1.71 3.91 -0.73
CA GLN A 134 2.92 3.92 -1.56
C GLN A 134 3.15 5.33 -2.10
N PHE A 135 4.39 5.83 -2.12
CA PHE A 135 4.66 7.08 -2.86
C PHE A 135 4.46 6.84 -4.37
N ALA A 136 3.96 7.83 -5.09
CA ALA A 136 3.87 7.71 -6.54
C ALA A 136 5.24 7.64 -7.26
N SER A 137 6.31 8.06 -6.57
CA SER A 137 7.70 8.00 -7.03
C SER A 137 8.40 6.67 -6.73
N ASP A 138 7.79 5.79 -5.92
CA ASP A 138 8.31 4.45 -5.63
C ASP A 138 7.98 3.48 -6.77
#